data_AF-A0A3C2D102-F1
#
_entry.id   AF-A0A3C2D102-F1
#
_cell.length_a   1.000
_cell.length_b   1.000
_cell.length_c   1.000
_cell.angle_alpha   90.00
_cell.angle_beta   90.00
_cell.angle_gamma   90.00
#
_symmetry.space_group_name_H-M   'P 1'
#
loop_
_entity.id
_entity.type
_entity.pdbx_description
1 polymer ?
#
loop_
_entity_poly.entity_id
_entity_poly.type
_entity_poly.pdbx_seq_one_letter_code
_entity_poly.pdbx_strand_id
1 'polypeptide(L)'
;MKNSQTPNRGNRYVSWFLRTLLLLVALFFMLFSFDVFSMDGTLLQKLGGFLMHNLFTIFILFVLWLAWKHENLAGVLLIGMSVFMVFFFGFPSRLMGGTWLMISLPFAVGLLFLANYYLIGTKKS
;
A
#
# COMPACT_ATOMS: atom_id res chain seq x y z
N MET A 1 -20.32 18.57 -27.09
CA MET A 1 -19.07 19.07 -26.46
C MET A 1 -18.58 18.01 -25.49
N LYS A 2 -17.51 17.28 -25.85
CA LYS A 2 -16.95 16.21 -25.02
C LYS A 2 -16.09 16.91 -23.95
N ASN A 3 -16.62 17.08 -22.73
CA ASN A 3 -15.81 17.57 -21.61
C ASN A 3 -14.67 16.57 -21.40
N SER A 4 -13.50 16.92 -21.92
CA SER A 4 -12.23 16.28 -21.59
C SER A 4 -11.98 16.57 -20.12
N GLN A 5 -12.56 15.75 -19.25
CA GLN A 5 -12.24 15.72 -17.83
C GLN A 5 -10.74 15.43 -17.74
N THR A 6 -9.96 16.49 -17.61
CA THR A 6 -8.54 16.37 -17.26
C THR A 6 -8.55 15.64 -15.92
N PRO A 7 -8.03 14.40 -15.84
CA PRO A 7 -8.05 13.67 -14.58
C PRO A 7 -7.29 14.53 -13.59
N ASN A 8 -8.00 15.05 -12.59
CA ASN A 8 -7.46 16.02 -11.64
C ASN A 8 -6.24 15.38 -10.98
N ARG A 9 -5.04 15.79 -11.39
CA ARG A 9 -3.79 15.21 -10.90
C ARG A 9 -3.38 16.10 -9.74
N GLY A 10 -3.23 15.52 -8.55
CA GLY A 10 -2.58 16.19 -7.43
C GLY A 10 -1.20 16.73 -7.82
N ASN A 11 -0.50 17.38 -6.89
CA ASN A 11 0.82 17.91 -7.22
C ASN A 11 1.76 16.79 -7.69
N ARG A 12 2.27 16.90 -8.93
CA ARG A 12 3.12 15.90 -9.57
C ARG A 12 4.33 15.52 -8.72
N TYR A 13 4.96 16.47 -8.03
CA TYR A 13 6.11 16.19 -7.18
C TYR A 13 5.72 15.35 -5.97
N VAL A 14 4.61 15.70 -5.33
CA VAL A 14 4.06 14.94 -4.19
C VAL A 14 3.63 13.55 -4.65
N SER A 15 2.96 13.42 -5.79
CA SER A 15 2.60 12.14 -6.39
C SER A 15 3.81 11.22 -6.61
N TRP A 16 4.91 11.77 -7.14
CA TRP A 16 6.17 11.02 -7.31
C TRP A 16 6.77 10.61 -5.96
N PHE A 17 6.82 11.52 -5.00
CA PHE A 17 7.29 11.24 -3.64
C PHE A 17 6.48 10.12 -2.99
N LEU A 18 5.15 10.16 -3.06
CA LEU A 18 4.25 9.16 -2.49
C LEU A 18 4.40 7.79 -3.16
N ARG A 19 4.67 7.75 -4.47
CA ARG A 19 4.97 6.49 -5.19
C ARG A 19 6.29 5.89 -4.73
N THR A 20 7.33 6.71 -4.58
CA THR A 20 8.62 6.25 -4.03
C THR A 20 8.44 5.75 -2.60
N LEU A 21 7.68 6.47 -1.77
CA LEU A 21 7.38 6.05 -0.40
C LEU A 21 6.63 4.71 -0.38
N LEU A 22 5.60 4.53 -1.22
CA LEU A 22 4.85 3.28 -1.32
C LEU A 22 5.73 2.12 -1.80
N LEU A 23 6.64 2.37 -2.73
CA LEU A 23 7.64 1.37 -3.16
C LEU A 23 8.56 0.98 -2.00
N LEU A 24 9.06 1.94 -1.23
CA LEU A 24 9.89 1.66 -0.05
C LEU A 24 9.13 0.84 1.00
N VAL A 25 7.86 1.15 1.23
CA VAL A 25 6.98 0.39 2.12
C VAL A 25 6.81 -1.06 1.62
N ALA A 26 6.60 -1.26 0.32
CA ALA A 26 6.53 -2.61 -0.25
C ALA A 26 7.84 -3.40 -0.06
N LEU A 27 8.99 -2.77 -0.34
CA LEU A 27 10.30 -3.41 -0.14
C LEU A 27 10.58 -3.71 1.34
N PHE A 28 10.20 -2.79 2.23
CA PHE A 28 10.30 -3.01 3.68
C PHE A 28 9.50 -4.23 4.12
N PHE A 29 8.26 -4.39 3.64
CA PHE A 29 7.46 -5.58 3.95
C PHE A 29 8.00 -6.86 3.31
N MET A 30 8.60 -6.76 2.12
CA MET A 30 9.30 -7.88 1.50
C MET A 30 10.46 -8.39 2.37
N LEU A 31 11.13 -7.53 3.14
CA LEU A 31 12.23 -7.97 4.03
C LEU A 31 11.74 -8.92 5.12
N PHE A 32 10.52 -8.74 5.64
CA PHE A 32 9.96 -9.65 6.65
C PHE A 32 9.67 -11.04 6.07
N SER A 33 9.29 -11.14 4.79
CA SER A 33 8.99 -12.44 4.17
C SER A 33 10.22 -13.33 3.95
N PHE A 34 11.43 -12.77 4.01
CA PHE A 34 12.65 -13.56 3.97
C PHE A 34 12.85 -14.45 5.20
N ASP A 35 12.11 -14.23 6.29
CA ASP A 35 12.18 -15.09 7.48
C ASP A 35 11.80 -16.56 7.17
N VAL A 36 10.95 -16.79 6.16
CA VAL A 36 10.51 -18.12 5.70
C VAL A 36 11.69 -18.99 5.27
N PHE A 37 12.77 -18.40 4.78
CA PHE A 37 13.96 -19.18 4.38
C PHE A 37 14.72 -19.75 5.57
N SER A 38 14.55 -19.19 6.77
CA SER A 38 15.14 -19.69 8.01
C SER A 38 14.38 -20.85 8.64
N MET A 39 13.14 -21.10 8.21
CA MET A 39 12.30 -22.19 8.72
C MET A 39 12.72 -23.55 8.14
N ASP A 40 12.35 -24.63 8.83
CA ASP A 40 12.56 -25.99 8.33
C ASP A 40 11.64 -26.29 7.14
N GLY A 41 12.14 -27.07 6.17
CA GLY A 41 11.35 -27.48 5.01
C GLY A 41 12.17 -27.60 3.73
N THR A 42 11.56 -28.22 2.73
CA THR A 42 12.16 -28.35 1.39
C THR A 42 12.22 -27.00 0.68
N LEU A 43 13.11 -26.85 -0.30
CA LEU A 43 13.21 -25.61 -1.11
C LEU A 43 11.86 -25.21 -1.73
N LEU A 44 11.06 -26.18 -2.20
CA LEU A 44 9.76 -25.91 -2.78
C LEU A 44 8.75 -25.37 -1.75
N GLN A 45 8.76 -25.91 -0.53
CA GLN A 45 7.92 -25.42 0.57
C GLN A 45 8.32 -23.99 0.97
N LYS A 46 9.62 -23.68 1.03
CA LYS A 46 10.12 -22.34 1.33
C LYS A 46 9.71 -21.32 0.27
N LEU A 47 9.82 -21.68 -1.02
CA LEU A 47 9.37 -20.81 -2.12
C LEU A 47 7.85 -20.59 -2.09
N GLY A 48 7.07 -21.64 -1.83
CA GLY A 48 5.62 -21.52 -1.66
C GLY A 48 5.25 -20.62 -0.48
N GLY A 49 5.90 -20.80 0.67
CA GLY A 49 5.72 -19.98 1.86
C GLY A 49 6.10 -18.51 1.61
N PHE A 50 7.21 -18.26 0.91
CA PHE A 50 7.64 -16.91 0.54
C PHE A 50 6.63 -16.20 -0.36
N LEU A 51 6.04 -16.89 -1.35
CA LEU A 51 5.00 -16.32 -2.21
C LEU A 51 3.73 -15.98 -1.42
N MET A 52 3.30 -16.88 -0.52
CA MET A 52 2.12 -16.65 0.32
C MET A 52 2.34 -15.51 1.32
N HIS A 53 3.52 -15.43 1.93
CA HIS A 53 3.88 -14.35 2.86
C HIS A 53 3.97 -12.99 2.14
N ASN A 54 4.42 -12.98 0.88
CA ASN A 54 4.47 -11.77 0.06
C ASN A 54 3.14 -11.36 -0.55
N LEU A 55 2.03 -12.05 -0.31
CA LEU A 55 0.73 -11.66 -0.88
C LEU A 55 0.35 -10.22 -0.51
N PHE A 56 0.66 -9.82 0.72
CA PHE A 56 0.51 -8.45 1.20
C PHE A 56 1.34 -7.45 0.39
N THR A 57 2.63 -7.74 0.20
CA THR A 57 3.55 -6.92 -0.58
C THR A 57 3.14 -6.83 -2.06
N ILE A 58 2.73 -7.95 -2.65
CA ILE A 58 2.24 -8.03 -4.03
C ILE A 58 1.01 -7.14 -4.21
N PHE A 59 0.10 -7.13 -3.24
CA PHE A 59 -1.05 -6.22 -3.26
C PHE A 59 -0.62 -4.75 -3.24
N ILE A 60 0.33 -4.38 -2.38
CA ILE A 60 0.86 -3.00 -2.33
C ILE A 60 1.50 -2.62 -3.67
N LEU A 61 2.27 -3.51 -4.29
CA LEU A 61 2.86 -3.29 -5.62
C LEU A 61 1.81 -3.14 -6.72
N PHE A 62 0.72 -3.91 -6.65
CA PHE A 62 -0.42 -3.76 -7.55
C PHE A 62 -1.09 -2.39 -7.37
N VAL A 63 -1.29 -1.93 -6.13
CA VAL A 63 -1.81 -0.59 -5.85
C VAL A 63 -0.86 0.51 -6.33
N LEU A 64 0.46 0.32 -6.17
CA LEU A 64 1.46 1.23 -6.70
C LEU A 64 1.34 1.34 -8.22
N TRP A 65 1.20 0.23 -8.94
CA TRP A 65 0.98 0.22 -10.38
C TRP A 65 -0.30 0.99 -10.76
N LEU A 66 -1.38 0.82 -10.01
CA LEU A 66 -2.64 1.53 -10.23
C LEU A 66 -2.52 3.05 -9.95
N ALA A 67 -1.68 3.44 -8.98
CA ALA A 67 -1.41 4.83 -8.62
C ALA A 67 -0.79 5.65 -9.78
N TRP A 68 -0.26 5.01 -10.82
CA TRP A 68 0.21 5.70 -12.03
C TRP A 68 -0.92 6.29 -12.85
N LYS A 69 -2.10 5.67 -12.82
CA LYS A 69 -3.29 6.14 -13.56
C LYS A 69 -4.35 6.77 -12.65
N HIS A 70 -4.54 6.22 -11.44
CA HIS A 70 -5.62 6.58 -10.53
C HIS A 70 -5.12 6.71 -9.08
N GLU A 71 -4.62 7.89 -8.72
CA GLU A 71 -4.09 8.16 -7.37
C GLU A 71 -5.17 8.11 -6.28
N ASN A 72 -6.38 8.57 -6.61
CA ASN A 72 -7.54 8.47 -5.73
C ASN A 72 -7.88 7.01 -5.41
N LEU A 73 -7.92 6.14 -6.43
CA LEU A 73 -8.24 4.73 -6.25
C LEU A 73 -7.15 4.02 -5.46
N ALA A 74 -5.88 4.37 -5.68
CA ALA A 74 -4.78 3.85 -4.89
C ALA A 74 -4.90 4.22 -3.39
N GLY A 75 -5.22 5.47 -3.09
CA GLY A 75 -5.47 5.91 -1.71
C GLY A 75 -6.62 5.17 -1.04
N VAL A 76 -7.76 5.03 -1.75
CA VAL A 76 -8.93 4.27 -1.24
C VAL A 76 -8.60 2.80 -1.00
N LEU A 77 -7.87 2.15 -1.92
CA LEU A 77 -7.49 0.74 -1.76
C LEU A 77 -6.54 0.51 -0.59
N LEU A 78 -5.56 1.40 -0.36
CA LEU A 78 -4.66 1.28 0.79
C LEU A 78 -5.39 1.45 2.12
N ILE A 79 -6.31 2.42 2.20
CA ILE A 79 -7.15 2.62 3.39
C ILE A 79 -8.09 1.43 3.58
N GLY A 80 -8.79 1.02 2.53
CA GLY A 80 -9.70 -0.12 2.56
C GLY A 80 -9.01 -1.42 2.99
N MET A 81 -7.80 -1.66 2.50
CA MET A 81 -6.95 -2.78 2.92
C MET A 81 -6.63 -2.70 4.41
N SER A 82 -6.21 -1.52 4.89
CA SER A 82 -5.84 -1.33 6.30
C SER A 82 -7.04 -1.56 7.23
N VAL A 83 -8.21 -1.03 6.86
CA VAL A 83 -9.46 -1.24 7.59
C VAL A 83 -9.86 -2.72 7.55
N PHE A 84 -9.80 -3.36 6.39
CA PHE A 84 -10.08 -4.79 6.23
C PHE A 84 -9.19 -5.63 7.15
N MET A 85 -7.90 -5.31 7.26
CA MET A 85 -6.99 -6.01 8.16
C MET A 85 -7.39 -5.88 9.63
N VAL A 86 -7.82 -4.70 10.08
CA VAL A 86 -8.33 -4.52 11.46
C VAL A 86 -9.53 -5.41 11.72
N PHE A 87 -10.46 -5.52 10.76
CA PHE A 87 -11.63 -6.38 10.91
C PHE A 87 -11.29 -7.88 10.82
N PHE A 88 -10.39 -8.27 9.93
CA PHE A 88 -10.02 -9.67 9.70
C PHE A 88 -9.20 -10.25 10.85
N PHE A 89 -8.21 -9.49 11.35
CA PHE A 89 -7.37 -9.92 12.47
C PHE A 89 -7.94 -9.57 13.86
N GLY A 90 -9.03 -8.80 13.92
CA GLY A 90 -9.71 -8.38 15.15
C GLY A 90 -9.09 -7.14 15.82
N PHE A 91 -9.81 -6.57 16.79
CA PHE A 91 -9.35 -5.39 17.52
C PHE A 91 -8.04 -5.65 18.30
N PRO A 92 -7.16 -4.63 18.43
CA PRO A 92 -5.72 -4.81 18.65
C PRO A 92 -5.28 -5.32 20.02
N SER A 93 -6.21 -5.58 20.94
CA SER A 93 -5.92 -6.05 22.30
C SER A 93 -5.19 -7.40 22.37
N ARG A 94 -4.99 -8.10 21.24
CA ARG A 94 -4.24 -9.36 21.12
C ARG A 94 -3.11 -9.33 20.08
N LEU A 95 -2.85 -8.19 19.44
CA LEU A 95 -1.93 -8.10 18.29
C LEU A 95 -0.53 -7.63 18.70
N MET A 96 0.50 -8.39 18.31
CA MET A 96 1.92 -8.04 18.47
C MET A 96 2.25 -6.75 17.71
N GLY A 97 3.31 -6.04 18.13
CA GLY A 97 3.71 -4.74 17.55
C GLY A 97 3.95 -4.75 16.02
N GLY A 98 4.34 -5.89 15.44
CA GLY A 98 4.51 -6.04 13.99
C GLY A 98 3.22 -5.84 13.19
N THR A 99 2.07 -6.30 13.70
CA THR A 99 0.78 -6.16 13.00
C THR A 99 0.34 -4.70 12.93
N TRP A 100 0.68 -3.89 13.93
CA TRP A 100 0.40 -2.45 13.92
C TRP A 100 1.13 -1.71 12.80
N LEU A 101 2.37 -2.10 12.49
CA LEU A 101 3.12 -1.53 11.36
C LEU A 101 2.48 -1.87 10.02
N MET A 102 1.98 -3.10 9.87
CA MET A 102 1.31 -3.56 8.64
C MET A 102 -0.01 -2.83 8.39
N ILE A 103 -0.68 -2.34 9.42
CA ILE A 103 -1.95 -1.59 9.29
C ILE A 103 -1.68 -0.09 9.15
N SER A 104 -0.81 0.47 10.00
CA SER A 104 -0.63 1.93 10.10
C SER A 104 0.09 2.53 8.90
N LEU A 105 1.11 1.86 8.36
CA LEU A 105 1.90 2.39 7.24
C LEU A 105 1.07 2.50 5.95
N PRO A 106 0.36 1.45 5.47
CA PRO A 106 -0.48 1.59 4.29
C PRO A 106 -1.62 2.59 4.50
N PHE A 107 -2.19 2.65 5.71
CA PHE A 107 -3.23 3.62 6.04
C PHE A 107 -2.73 5.07 5.91
N ALA A 108 -1.58 5.37 6.51
CA ALA A 108 -0.97 6.70 6.44
C ALA A 108 -0.61 7.09 5.00
N VAL A 109 0.01 6.19 4.25
CA VAL A 109 0.34 6.43 2.83
C VAL A 109 -0.93 6.62 2.00
N GLY A 110 -1.98 5.83 2.26
CA GLY A 110 -3.28 5.96 1.60
C GLY A 110 -3.94 7.32 1.86
N LEU A 111 -3.91 7.80 3.12
CA LEU A 111 -4.37 9.14 3.47
C LEU A 111 -3.59 10.23 2.74
N LEU A 112 -2.26 10.11 2.65
CA LEU A 112 -1.43 11.06 1.91
C LEU A 112 -1.76 11.07 0.41
N PHE A 113 -2.04 9.92 -0.20
CA PHE A 113 -2.52 9.84 -1.59
C PHE A 113 -3.84 10.57 -1.77
N LEU A 114 -4.80 10.38 -0.87
CA LEU A 114 -6.08 11.10 -0.93
C LEU A 114 -5.92 12.60 -0.65
N ALA A 115 -5.09 12.98 0.31
CA ALA A 115 -4.80 14.38 0.62
C ALA A 115 -4.16 15.10 -0.56
N ASN A 116 -3.20 14.45 -1.24
CA ASN A 116 -2.61 15.00 -2.45
C ASN A 116 -3.64 15.19 -3.56
N TYR A 117 -4.54 14.21 -3.74
CA TYR A 117 -5.57 14.25 -4.76
C TYR A 117 -6.62 15.35 -4.50
N TYR A 118 -7.14 15.45 -3.27
CA TYR A 118 -8.26 16.35 -2.94
C TYR A 118 -7.86 17.73 -2.44
N LEU A 119 -6.76 17.86 -1.67
CA LEU A 119 -6.39 19.12 -1.01
C LEU A 119 -5.30 19.88 -1.77
N ILE A 120 -4.33 19.15 -2.35
CA ILE A 120 -3.17 19.76 -3.00
C ILE A 120 -3.41 19.93 -4.51
N GLY A 121 -4.26 19.10 -5.12
CA GLY A 121 -4.67 19.19 -6.54
C GLY A 121 -5.56 20.39 -6.88
N THR A 122 -6.02 21.17 -5.91
CA THR A 122 -6.90 22.33 -6.13
C THR A 122 -6.16 23.64 -5.91
N LYS A 123 -5.20 23.98 -6.78
CA LYS A 123 -4.93 25.39 -7.10
C LYS A 123 -4.84 25.56 -8.61
N LYS A 124 -6.02 25.67 -9.22
CA LYS A 124 -6.21 26.49 -10.41
C LYS A 124 -6.63 27.86 -9.90
N SER A 125 -5.65 28.68 -9.49
CA SER A 125 -5.82 30.13 -9.39
C SER A 125 -5.14 30.77 -10.59
#